data_AF-A0A1Q7Q1K4-F1
#
_entry.id   AF-A0A1Q7Q1K4-F1
#
_cell.length_a   1.000
_cell.length_b   1.000
_cell.length_c   1.000
_cell.angle_alpha   90.00
_cell.angle_beta   90.00
_cell.angle_gamma   90.00
#
_symmetry.space_group_name_H-M   'P 1'
#
loop_
_entity.id
_entity.type
_entity.pdbx_description
1 polymer ?
#
loop_
_entity_poly.entity_id
_entity_poly.type
_entity_poly.pdbx_seq_one_letter_code
_entity_poly.pdbx_strand_id
1 'polypeptide(L)'
;MHLFRKETAMFKRALSTSLLVLSAAAAISATIVAASGISERVEAYRMTVLKTDTATGRFQCVEHLRWTPVVKADLRGLHSGDIVRVVLQQGRPARLVLLRTAAEEISSPEW
;
A
#
# COMPACT_ATOMS: atom_id res chain seq x y z
N MET A 1 -35.98 -26.77 37.49
CA MET A 1 -35.17 -27.37 36.40
C MET A 1 -35.91 -27.17 35.07
N HIS A 2 -35.17 -27.14 33.96
CA HIS A 2 -35.48 -26.62 32.60
C HIS A 2 -35.07 -25.15 32.40
N LEU A 3 -33.77 -24.80 32.52
CA LEU A 3 -32.73 -24.91 31.48
C LEU A 3 -33.12 -24.26 30.14
N PHE A 4 -32.49 -23.11 29.88
CA PHE A 4 -31.68 -22.89 28.67
C PHE A 4 -32.31 -23.34 27.35
N ARG A 5 -33.31 -22.63 26.83
CA ARG A 5 -33.61 -22.71 25.39
C ARG A 5 -34.47 -21.56 24.87
N LYS A 6 -33.92 -20.35 24.77
CA LYS A 6 -34.44 -19.34 23.81
C LYS A 6 -33.51 -18.16 23.56
N GLU A 7 -32.19 -18.43 23.60
CA GLU A 7 -31.16 -17.43 23.32
C GLU A 7 -30.77 -17.32 21.84
N THR A 8 -31.46 -17.98 20.90
CA THR A 8 -30.92 -18.14 19.53
C THR A 8 -31.89 -17.88 18.38
N ALA A 9 -32.99 -17.14 18.60
CA ALA A 9 -34.01 -16.96 17.56
C ALA A 9 -34.35 -15.52 17.15
N MET A 10 -33.70 -14.49 17.71
CA MET A 10 -33.95 -13.09 17.31
C MET A 10 -32.69 -12.26 17.05
N PHE A 11 -31.62 -12.90 16.55
CA PHE A 11 -30.52 -12.22 15.86
C PHE A 11 -30.56 -12.55 14.36
N LYS A 12 -31.77 -12.53 13.80
CA LYS A 12 -32.01 -12.57 12.35
C LYS A 12 -32.72 -11.27 12.02
N ARG A 13 -32.14 -10.50 11.09
CA ARG A 13 -32.64 -9.27 10.45
C ARG A 13 -32.02 -7.95 10.94
N ALA A 14 -30.72 -7.82 10.80
CA ALA A 14 -30.10 -6.55 10.39
C ALA A 14 -28.64 -6.85 9.99
N LEU A 15 -28.15 -6.19 8.95
CA LEU A 15 -26.81 -6.32 8.35
C LEU A 15 -26.63 -7.45 7.32
N SER A 16 -27.59 -7.57 6.41
CA SER A 16 -27.26 -7.83 4.99
C SER A 16 -26.94 -6.49 4.32
N THR A 17 -26.02 -6.53 3.34
CA THR A 17 -25.61 -5.50 2.36
C THR A 17 -24.37 -4.65 2.68
N SER A 18 -23.19 -5.27 2.55
CA SER A 18 -21.98 -4.61 2.01
C SER A 18 -20.90 -5.67 1.72
N LEU A 19 -21.09 -6.41 0.63
CA LEU A 19 -20.03 -7.24 0.03
C LEU A 19 -20.30 -7.35 -1.48
N LEU A 20 -20.23 -6.19 -2.14
CA LEU A 20 -20.23 -6.06 -3.59
C LEU A 20 -19.15 -5.06 -3.96
N VAL A 21 -17.87 -5.44 -3.86
CA VAL A 21 -16.84 -4.79 -4.69
C VAL A 21 -15.65 -5.72 -4.90
N LEU A 22 -15.28 -5.87 -6.19
CA LEU A 22 -13.99 -6.31 -6.73
C LEU A 22 -13.65 -7.81 -6.77
N SER A 23 -14.45 -8.56 -7.53
CA SER A 23 -13.94 -9.69 -8.33
C SER A 23 -13.54 -9.18 -9.71
N ALA A 24 -12.31 -8.67 -9.86
CA ALA A 24 -11.71 -8.38 -11.17
C ALA A 24 -10.17 -8.33 -11.05
N ALA A 25 -9.56 -9.45 -10.66
CA ALA A 25 -8.13 -9.68 -10.89
C ALA A 25 -8.03 -10.86 -11.87
N ALA A 26 -8.46 -10.61 -13.11
CA ALA A 26 -8.31 -11.55 -14.20
C ALA A 26 -7.12 -11.13 -15.07
N ALA A 27 -6.28 -12.13 -15.34
CA ALA A 27 -5.26 -12.23 -16.39
C ALA A 27 -3.93 -11.47 -16.19
N ILE A 28 -2.92 -12.28 -15.91
CA ILE A 28 -1.48 -12.02 -15.89
C ILE A 28 -0.94 -12.19 -17.32
N SER A 29 0.09 -11.40 -17.68
CA SER A 29 1.20 -11.68 -18.61
C SER A 29 1.22 -10.89 -19.93
N ALA A 30 2.06 -9.84 -19.96
CA ALA A 30 2.78 -9.45 -21.15
C ALA A 30 4.27 -9.32 -20.79
N THR A 31 5.07 -10.23 -21.33
CA THR A 31 6.50 -10.36 -21.08
C THR A 31 7.26 -9.25 -21.80
N ILE A 32 7.88 -8.31 -21.07
CA ILE A 32 8.86 -7.38 -21.66
C ILE A 32 10.26 -7.97 -21.47
N VAL A 33 10.73 -8.65 -22.51
CA VAL A 33 12.14 -9.03 -22.67
C VAL A 33 12.91 -7.79 -23.14
N ALA A 34 13.73 -7.21 -22.26
CA ALA A 34 15.00 -6.49 -22.54
C ALA A 34 15.27 -5.30 -21.58
N ALA A 35 15.62 -5.58 -20.30
CA ALA A 35 16.38 -4.66 -19.44
C ALA A 35 16.85 -5.34 -18.13
N SER A 36 17.31 -6.60 -18.19
CA SER A 36 17.52 -7.49 -17.04
C SER A 36 18.73 -7.16 -16.14
N GLY A 37 19.45 -6.06 -16.36
CA GLY A 37 20.59 -5.67 -15.49
C GLY A 37 20.33 -4.50 -14.55
N ILE A 38 19.54 -3.51 -14.98
CA ILE A 38 19.35 -2.24 -14.27
C ILE A 38 17.95 -2.18 -13.64
N SER A 39 16.94 -2.75 -14.31
CA SER A 39 15.56 -2.71 -13.83
C SER A 39 15.37 -3.51 -12.55
N GLU A 40 16.03 -4.66 -12.40
CA GLU A 40 15.84 -5.55 -11.25
C GLU A 40 16.35 -4.94 -9.92
N ARG A 41 17.42 -4.14 -9.96
CA ARG A 41 17.90 -3.39 -8.79
C ARG A 41 17.07 -2.13 -8.51
N VAL A 42 16.47 -1.52 -9.53
CA VAL A 42 15.66 -0.31 -9.38
C VAL A 42 14.26 -0.65 -8.88
N GLU A 43 13.67 -1.75 -9.36
CA GLU A 43 12.37 -2.24 -8.92
C GLU A 43 12.39 -2.75 -7.48
N ALA A 44 13.52 -3.31 -7.03
CA ALA A 44 13.71 -3.80 -5.66
C ALA A 44 13.59 -2.72 -4.56
N TYR A 45 13.56 -1.43 -4.91
CA TYR A 45 13.42 -0.33 -3.96
C TYR A 45 12.20 0.57 -4.20
N ARG A 46 11.33 0.23 -5.16
CA ARG A 46 10.05 0.90 -5.35
C ARG A 46 9.08 0.44 -4.27
N MET A 47 8.48 1.38 -3.57
CA MET A 47 7.52 1.11 -2.52
C MET A 47 6.30 1.99 -2.68
N THR A 48 5.13 1.41 -2.49
CA THR A 48 3.85 2.08 -2.57
C THR A 48 3.50 2.59 -1.17
N VAL A 49 3.30 3.90 -1.06
CA VAL A 49 2.99 4.55 0.22
C VAL A 49 1.61 4.09 0.68
N LEU A 50 1.55 3.51 1.88
CA LEU A 50 0.29 3.15 2.52
C LEU A 50 -0.16 4.26 3.46
N LYS A 51 0.73 4.67 4.39
CA LYS A 51 0.44 5.69 5.42
C LYS A 51 1.70 6.50 5.75
N THR A 52 1.49 7.74 6.18
CA THR A 52 2.54 8.63 6.67
C THR A 52 2.17 9.20 8.04
N ASP A 53 3.16 9.36 8.91
CA ASP A 53 3.05 10.06 10.19
C ASP A 53 4.12 11.16 10.24
N THR A 54 3.70 12.39 9.95
CA THR A 54 4.57 13.57 9.92
C THR A 54 5.00 14.02 11.32
N ALA A 55 4.20 13.72 12.35
CA ALA A 55 4.51 14.07 13.73
C ALA A 55 5.72 13.26 14.24
N THR A 56 5.77 11.96 13.92
CA THR A 56 6.86 11.07 14.35
C THR A 56 7.94 10.84 13.29
N GLY A 57 7.71 11.26 12.03
CA GLY A 57 8.69 11.08 10.96
C GLY A 57 8.78 9.63 10.49
N ARG A 58 7.64 8.96 10.33
CA ARG A 58 7.57 7.56 9.91
C ARG A 58 6.65 7.41 8.70
N PHE A 59 6.95 6.43 7.87
CA PHE A 59 6.05 6.00 6.79
C PHE A 59 5.86 4.49 6.83
N GLN A 60 4.78 4.02 6.23
CA GLN A 60 4.47 2.63 6.03
C GLN A 60 4.18 2.40 4.55
N CYS A 61 4.71 1.33 3.98
CA CYS A 61 4.44 0.92 2.61
C CYS A 61 3.66 -0.39 2.54
N VAL A 62 3.04 -0.64 1.39
CA VAL A 62 2.24 -1.85 1.12
C VAL A 62 3.11 -3.10 1.16
N GLU A 63 4.34 -3.02 0.67
CA GLU A 63 5.23 -4.17 0.48
C GLU A 63 5.76 -4.74 1.80
N HIS A 64 6.00 -3.87 2.78
CA HIS A 64 6.59 -4.28 4.07
C HIS A 64 5.65 -4.17 5.26
N LEU A 65 4.55 -3.42 5.13
CA LEU A 65 3.54 -3.19 6.18
C LEU A 65 4.13 -2.79 7.54
N ARG A 66 5.33 -2.20 7.56
CA ARG A 66 6.04 -1.77 8.77
C ARG A 66 6.27 -0.27 8.78
N TRP A 67 6.19 0.33 9.95
CA TRP A 67 6.60 1.71 10.14
C TRP A 67 8.13 1.82 10.04
N THR A 68 8.59 2.66 9.12
CA THR A 68 10.02 2.90 8.88
C THR A 68 10.33 4.38 9.15
N PRO A 69 11.37 4.68 9.96
CA PRO A 69 11.78 6.05 10.23
C PRO A 69 12.41 6.69 8.98
N VAL A 70 11.96 7.90 8.65
CA VAL A 70 12.42 8.67 7.50
C VAL A 70 12.63 10.14 7.83
N VAL A 71 13.32 10.86 6.96
CA VAL A 71 13.48 12.31 7.09
C VAL A 71 12.11 12.99 6.95
N LYS A 72 11.67 13.71 7.99
CA LYS A 72 10.35 14.35 8.07
C LYS A 72 10.02 15.27 6.89
N ALA A 73 11.03 15.95 6.34
CA ALA A 73 10.85 16.84 5.20
C ALA A 73 10.32 16.08 3.97
N ASP A 74 10.71 14.81 3.80
CA ASP A 74 10.34 13.99 2.64
C ASP A 74 8.90 13.45 2.74
N LEU A 75 8.26 13.59 3.91
CA LEU A 75 6.84 13.22 4.10
C LEU A 75 5.88 14.32 3.64
N ARG A 76 6.37 15.55 3.41
CA ARG A 76 5.51 16.67 3.01
C ARG A 76 5.02 16.46 1.58
N GLY A 77 3.70 16.44 1.41
CA GLY A 77 3.07 16.29 0.09
C GLY A 77 3.05 14.85 -0.44
N LEU A 78 3.45 13.88 0.37
CA LEU A 78 3.35 12.46 0.04
C LEU A 78 1.94 11.96 0.38
N HIS A 79 1.32 11.24 -0.55
CA HIS A 79 -0.03 10.69 -0.42
C HIS A 79 0.00 9.16 -0.47
N SER A 80 -1.05 8.55 0.09
CA SER A 80 -1.26 7.11 -0.08
C SER A 80 -1.41 6.77 -1.57
N GLY A 81 -0.74 5.71 -2.01
CA GLY A 81 -0.67 5.29 -3.42
C GLY A 81 0.54 5.86 -4.18
N ASP A 82 1.24 6.85 -3.65
CA ASP A 82 2.48 7.35 -4.29
C ASP A 82 3.55 6.25 -4.31
N ILE A 83 4.35 6.21 -5.37
CA ILE A 83 5.47 5.28 -5.52
C ILE A 83 6.75 6.02 -5.17
N VAL A 84 7.46 5.54 -4.16
CA VAL A 84 8.71 6.11 -3.67
C VAL A 84 9.86 5.14 -3.77
N ARG A 85 11.07 5.68 -3.88
CA ARG A 85 12.31 4.95 -3.61
C ARG A 85 12.77 5.24 -2.20
N VAL A 86 13.07 4.19 -1.44
CA VAL A 86 13.68 4.32 -0.11
C VAL A 86 15.19 4.24 -0.22
N VAL A 87 15.88 5.30 0.20
CA VAL A 87 17.34 5.34 0.26
C VAL A 87 17.77 5.20 1.72
N LEU A 88 18.30 4.03 2.07
CA LEU A 88 18.83 3.75 3.40
C LEU A 88 20.11 4.56 3.64
N GLN A 89 20.24 5.11 4.84
CA GLN A 89 21.43 5.84 5.28
C GLN A 89 21.99 5.19 6.53
N GLN A 90 23.31 5.10 6.65
CA GLN A 90 23.93 4.54 7.85
C GLN A 90 23.74 5.50 9.04
N GLY A 91 23.17 4.97 10.12
CA GLY A 91 22.97 5.70 11.38
C GLY A 91 22.00 6.88 11.30
N ARG A 92 21.23 7.02 10.21
CA ARG A 92 20.29 8.13 9.99
C ARG A 92 18.94 7.61 9.48
N PRO A 93 17.85 8.37 9.68
CA PRO A 93 16.56 8.05 9.05
C PRO A 93 16.71 7.92 7.53
N ALA A 94 15.94 7.01 6.92
CA ALA A 94 15.98 6.82 5.48
C ALA A 94 15.43 8.06 4.75
N ARG A 95 15.87 8.26 3.51
CA ARG A 95 15.33 9.28 2.61
C ARG A 95 14.26 8.68 1.72
N LEU A 96 13.22 9.45 1.43
CA LEU A 96 12.23 9.10 0.43
C LEU A 96 12.43 9.96 -0.81
N VAL A 97 12.45 9.31 -1.96
CA VAL A 97 12.46 9.97 -3.27
C VAL A 97 11.17 9.60 -3.97
N LEU A 98 10.29 10.58 -4.19
CA LEU A 98 9.06 10.38 -4.97
C LEU A 98 9.45 10.05 -6.41
N LEU A 99 8.97 8.90 -6.90
CA LEU A 99 9.21 8.45 -8.26
C LEU A 99 8.01 8.74 -9.15
N ARG A 100 6.79 8.56 -8.61
CA ARG A 100 5.53 8.77 -9.30
C ARG A 100 4.43 9.03 -8.28
N THR A 101 3.53 9.95 -8.58
CA THR A 101 2.35 10.22 -7.75
C THR A 101 1.22 9.23 -8.05
N ALA A 102 0.31 9.04 -7.09
CA ALA A 102 -0.90 8.26 -7.30
C ALA A 102 -1.75 8.80 -8.47
N ALA A 103 -1.76 10.12 -8.68
CA ALA A 103 -2.49 10.76 -9.77
C ALA A 103 -1.88 10.42 -11.14
N GLU A 104 -0.55 10.37 -11.24
CA GLU A 104 0.16 9.95 -12.44
C GLU A 104 0.00 8.44 -12.71
N GLU A 105 -0.12 7.61 -11.69
CA GLU A 105 -0.37 6.17 -11.86
C GLU A 105 -1.73 5.91 -12.53
N ILE A 106 -2.77 6.62 -12.10
CA ILE A 106 -4.12 6.47 -12.67
C ILE A 106 -4.22 7.09 -14.07
N SER A 107 -3.38 8.07 -14.35
CA SER A 107 -3.39 8.82 -15.62
C SER A 107 -2.40 8.28 -16.65
N SER A 108 -1.59 7.28 -16.32
CA SER A 108 -0.64 6.68 -17.24
C SER A 108 -1.42 5.86 -18.28
N PRO A 109 -1.51 6.30 -19.55
CA PRO A 109 -2.08 5.48 -20.58
C PRO A 109 -1.12 4.30 -20.80
N GLU A 110 -1.54 3.13 -20.36
CA GLU A 110 -0.96 1.86 -20.76
C GLU A 110 -1.26 1.67 -22.25
N TRP A 111 -0.33 2.14 -23.10
CA TRP A 111 -0.31 1.88 -24.55
C TRP A 111 0.91 1.04 -24.93
#